data_AF-A0A7Y6D3F3-F1
#
_entry.id   AF-A0A7Y6D3F3-F1
#
_cell.length_a   1.000
_cell.length_b   1.000
_cell.length_c   1.000
_cell.angle_alpha   90.00
_cell.angle_beta   90.00
_cell.angle_gamma   90.00
#
_symmetry.space_group_name_H-M   'P 1'
#
loop_
_entity.id
_entity.type
_entity.pdbx_description
1 polymer ?
#
loop_
_entity_poly.entity_id
_entity_poly.type
_entity_poly.pdbx_seq_one_letter_code
_entity_poly.pdbx_strand_id
1 'polypeptide(L)'
;MDYTGSQSEKVIEAGELGRSHIGQTISFQPNEFTVVFGKLAGIARTEAMVYVSLAGVGNGTHMKDEYDLSATHEVYVPVDVITNAESTIKDLFGKVQENLRGAGHKGGEDRL
;
A
#
# COMPACT_ATOMS: atom_id res chain seq x y z
N MET A 1 7.71 1.30 -23.35
CA MET A 1 7.87 0.20 -22.38
C MET A 1 6.72 0.33 -21.42
N ASP A 2 5.93 -0.70 -21.15
CA ASP A 2 4.77 -0.57 -20.26
C ASP A 2 5.12 -1.21 -18.93
N TYR A 3 5.35 -0.39 -17.90
CA TYR A 3 5.62 -0.88 -16.56
C TYR A 3 4.32 -1.39 -15.94
N THR A 4 4.25 -2.67 -15.58
CA THR A 4 3.03 -3.29 -15.05
C THR A 4 3.06 -3.51 -13.54
N GLY A 5 4.05 -2.95 -12.84
CA GLY A 5 4.27 -3.21 -11.42
C GLY A 5 4.78 -4.62 -11.12
N SER A 6 5.01 -4.89 -9.84
CA SER A 6 5.32 -6.21 -9.28
C SER A 6 4.09 -6.83 -8.59
N GLN A 7 4.12 -8.15 -8.35
CA GLN A 7 3.02 -8.85 -7.65
C GLN A 7 2.78 -8.36 -6.22
N SER A 8 3.73 -7.62 -5.64
CA SER A 8 3.64 -7.04 -4.30
C SER A 8 3.21 -5.58 -4.31
N GLU A 9 2.79 -5.04 -5.45
CA GLU A 9 2.29 -3.68 -5.59
C GLU A 9 0.81 -3.68 -5.96
N LYS A 10 0.08 -2.71 -5.42
CA LYS A 10 -1.27 -2.36 -5.85
C LYS A 10 -1.18 -1.17 -6.79
N VAL A 11 -1.94 -1.22 -7.88
CA VAL A 11 -2.16 -0.06 -8.76
C VAL A 11 -3.26 0.82 -8.17
N ILE A 12 -2.98 2.11 -8.05
CA ILE A 12 -3.96 3.15 -7.69
C ILE A 12 -3.80 4.34 -8.64
N GLU A 13 -4.82 5.18 -8.72
CA GLU A 13 -4.69 6.48 -9.38
C GLU A 13 -3.92 7.46 -8.49
N ALA A 14 -3.12 8.35 -9.08
CA ALA A 14 -2.35 9.35 -8.35
C ALA A 14 -3.25 10.21 -7.44
N GLY A 15 -4.49 10.48 -7.84
CA GLY A 15 -5.48 11.22 -7.04
C GLY A 15 -5.84 10.55 -5.71
N GLU A 16 -5.65 9.23 -5.60
CA GLU A 16 -5.82 8.46 -4.36
C GLU A 16 -4.62 8.57 -3.41
N LEU A 17 -3.48 9.09 -3.89
CA LEU A 17 -2.36 9.40 -3.01
C LEU A 17 -2.77 10.42 -1.96
N GLY A 18 -2.23 10.23 -0.77
CA GLY A 18 -2.64 10.95 0.41
C GLY A 18 -1.60 10.80 1.51
N ARG A 19 -1.84 11.46 2.63
CA ARG A 19 -0.89 11.53 3.75
C ARG A 19 -0.41 10.16 4.25
N SER A 20 -1.25 9.14 4.20
CA SER A 20 -0.90 7.76 4.59
C SER A 20 0.21 7.13 3.73
N HIS A 21 0.41 7.64 2.51
CA HIS A 21 1.40 7.15 1.57
C HIS A 21 2.77 7.83 1.73
N ILE A 22 2.86 8.92 2.51
CA ILE A 22 4.14 9.58 2.79
C ILE A 22 5.05 8.60 3.53
N GLY A 23 6.28 8.48 3.05
CA GLY A 23 7.28 7.55 3.55
C GLY A 23 7.20 6.16 2.92
N GLN A 24 6.19 5.86 2.09
CA GLN A 24 6.16 4.63 1.32
C GLN A 24 6.99 4.78 0.04
N THR A 25 7.59 3.68 -0.41
CA THR A 25 8.15 3.62 -1.77
C THR A 25 6.99 3.61 -2.74
N ILE A 26 7.04 4.42 -3.79
CA ILE A 26 6.10 4.36 -4.91
C ILE A 26 6.89 4.16 -6.20
N SER A 27 6.22 3.60 -7.19
CA SER A 27 6.73 3.56 -8.56
C SER A 27 5.67 4.03 -9.54
N PHE A 28 6.11 4.68 -10.62
CA PHE A 28 5.22 5.20 -11.67
C PHE A 28 6.01 5.49 -12.93
N GLN A 29 5.29 5.67 -14.03
CA GLN A 29 5.88 5.87 -15.35
C GLN A 29 5.50 7.25 -15.91
N PRO A 30 6.29 8.31 -15.64
CA PRO A 30 5.94 9.67 -16.08
C PRO A 30 5.98 9.87 -17.61
N ASN A 31 6.64 8.97 -18.35
CA ASN A 31 6.69 8.96 -19.81
C ASN A 31 7.03 7.55 -20.33
N GLU A 32 6.97 7.35 -21.65
CA GLU A 32 7.13 6.03 -22.30
C GLU A 32 8.50 5.34 -22.10
N PHE A 33 9.50 6.08 -21.61
CA PHE A 33 10.90 5.64 -21.53
C PHE A 33 11.45 5.58 -20.11
N THR A 34 10.72 6.10 -19.11
CA THR A 34 11.23 6.27 -17.75
C THR A 34 10.30 5.63 -16.75
N VAL A 35 10.84 4.75 -15.90
CA VAL A 35 10.16 4.31 -14.69
C VAL A 35 10.86 4.94 -13.50
N VAL A 36 10.08 5.57 -12.62
CA VAL A 36 10.57 6.22 -11.42
C VAL A 36 10.28 5.34 -10.22
N PHE A 37 11.27 5.18 -9.36
CA PHE A 37 11.15 4.51 -8.06
C PHE A 37 11.64 5.47 -6.99
N GLY A 38 10.83 5.74 -5.98
CA GLY A 38 11.25 6.65 -4.93
C GLY A 38 10.38 6.60 -3.69
N LYS A 39 10.96 7.03 -2.57
CA LYS A 39 10.22 7.15 -1.31
C LYS A 39 9.48 8.47 -1.31
N LEU A 40 8.16 8.44 -1.16
CA LEU A 40 7.31 9.62 -1.21
C LEU A 40 7.60 10.53 -0.01
N ALA A 41 8.11 11.73 -0.25
CA ALA A 41 8.43 12.71 0.79
C ALA A 41 7.28 13.68 1.04
N GLY A 42 6.48 13.97 0.02
CA GLY A 42 5.46 15.00 0.05
C GLY A 42 4.50 14.86 -1.13
N ILE A 43 3.27 15.29 -0.91
CA ILE A 43 2.19 15.26 -1.90
C ILE A 43 1.40 16.56 -1.76
N ALA A 44 1.08 17.20 -2.89
CA ALA A 44 0.01 18.18 -3.01
C ALA A 44 -0.93 17.75 -4.14
N ARG A 45 -2.23 18.08 -4.04
CA ARG A 45 -3.20 17.68 -5.07
C ARG A 45 -4.25 18.75 -5.33
N THR A 46 -4.70 18.78 -6.57
CA THR A 46 -5.90 19.48 -7.05
C THR A 46 -6.88 18.45 -7.60
N GLU A 47 -8.00 18.89 -8.19
CA GLU A 47 -8.95 17.98 -8.83
C GLU A 47 -8.37 17.27 -10.06
N ALA A 48 -7.39 17.88 -10.74
CA ALA A 48 -6.85 17.37 -12.00
C ALA A 48 -5.39 16.88 -11.92
N MET A 49 -4.62 17.39 -10.96
CA MET A 49 -3.17 17.18 -10.87
C MET A 49 -2.73 16.80 -9.46
N VAL A 50 -1.67 15.99 -9.40
CA VAL A 50 -0.99 15.58 -8.17
C VAL A 50 0.49 15.88 -8.32
N TYR A 51 1.02 16.63 -7.36
CA TYR A 51 2.41 17.02 -7.25
C TYR A 51 3.08 16.13 -6.22
N VAL A 52 4.10 15.38 -6.61
CA VAL A 52 4.82 14.46 -5.72
C VAL A 52 6.28 14.88 -5.60
N SER A 53 6.81 14.83 -4.38
CA SER A 53 8.23 14.98 -4.11
C SER A 53 8.79 13.67 -3.55
N LEU A 54 9.98 13.27 -3.99
CA LEU A 54 10.64 12.02 -3.62
C LEU A 54 11.88 12.27 -2.76
N ALA A 55 12.06 11.49 -1.72
CA ALA A 55 13.21 11.61 -0.81
C ALA A 55 14.49 11.00 -1.42
N GLY A 56 15.60 11.73 -1.33
CA GLY A 56 16.94 11.21 -1.63
C GLY A 56 17.29 11.09 -3.11
N VAL A 57 16.46 11.65 -4.00
CA VAL A 57 16.56 11.47 -5.46
C VAL A 57 17.22 12.66 -6.16
N GLY A 58 17.07 13.88 -5.61
CA GLY A 58 17.51 15.14 -6.23
C GLY A 58 19.01 15.46 -6.18
N ASN A 59 19.84 14.61 -5.56
CA ASN A 59 21.29 14.84 -5.46
C ASN A 59 22.10 14.29 -6.66
N GLY A 60 21.43 13.70 -7.66
CA GLY A 60 22.06 13.18 -8.88
C GLY A 60 21.82 14.07 -10.09
N THR A 61 22.76 14.08 -11.04
CA THR A 61 22.72 14.95 -12.24
C THR A 61 21.58 14.64 -13.23
N HIS A 62 20.86 13.54 -13.05
CA HIS A 62 19.96 12.99 -14.06
C HIS A 62 18.56 12.63 -13.55
N MET A 63 18.24 12.87 -12.27
CA MET A 63 16.97 12.45 -11.68
C MET A 63 16.26 13.61 -11.03
N LYS A 64 14.99 13.79 -11.37
CA LYS A 64 14.11 14.75 -10.69
C LYS A 64 13.66 14.15 -9.36
N ASP A 65 13.52 14.98 -8.35
CA ASP A 65 12.85 14.66 -7.10
C ASP A 65 11.38 15.08 -7.10
N GLU A 66 10.98 15.99 -7.98
CA GLU A 66 9.60 16.47 -8.11
C GLU A 66 8.95 16.07 -9.44
N TYR A 67 7.68 15.66 -9.38
CA TYR A 67 6.89 15.23 -10.52
C TYR A 67 5.45 15.72 -10.45
N ASP A 68 4.92 16.07 -11.61
CA ASP A 68 3.53 16.48 -11.81
C ASP A 68 2.81 15.34 -12.55
N LEU A 69 1.80 14.76 -11.92
CA LEU A 69 1.02 13.65 -12.44
C LEU A 69 -0.43 14.08 -12.64
N SER A 70 -1.10 13.59 -13.68
CA SER A 70 -2.55 13.72 -13.75
C SER A 70 -3.21 12.91 -12.63
N ALA A 71 -4.36 13.34 -12.14
CA ALA A 71 -5.07 12.65 -11.06
C ALA A 71 -5.37 11.18 -11.40
N THR A 72 -5.59 10.85 -12.66
CA THR A 72 -5.84 9.49 -13.17
C THR A 72 -4.56 8.72 -13.53
N HIS A 73 -3.38 9.27 -13.28
CA HIS A 73 -2.12 8.59 -13.62
C HIS A 73 -1.93 7.37 -12.72
N GLU A 74 -1.56 6.23 -13.28
CA GLU A 74 -1.35 5.02 -12.49
C GLU A 74 -0.07 5.12 -11.66
N VAL A 75 -0.20 4.81 -10.37
CA VAL A 75 0.89 4.74 -9.39
C VAL A 75 0.82 3.39 -8.71
N TYR A 76 1.99 2.77 -8.57
CA TYR A 76 2.16 1.47 -7.94
C TYR A 76 2.67 1.68 -6.52
N VAL A 77 1.94 1.13 -5.56
CA VAL A 77 2.23 1.26 -4.13
C VAL A 77 2.41 -0.14 -3.55
N PRO A 78 3.51 -0.41 -2.81
CA PRO A 78 3.72 -1.67 -2.12
C PRO A 78 2.54 -2.01 -1.22
N VAL A 79 2.03 -3.23 -1.37
CA VAL A 79 1.08 -3.80 -0.43
C VAL A 79 1.86 -4.26 0.78
N ASP A 80 1.50 -3.78 1.96
CA ASP A 80 2.14 -4.21 3.20
C ASP A 80 1.70 -5.64 3.56
N VAL A 81 2.36 -6.62 2.92
CA VAL A 81 2.08 -8.05 3.06
C VAL A 81 2.31 -8.56 4.48
N ILE A 82 3.20 -7.92 5.26
CA ILE A 82 3.47 -8.30 6.65
C ILE A 82 2.31 -7.89 7.54
N THR A 83 1.87 -6.63 7.46
CA THR A 83 0.71 -6.12 8.21
C THR A 83 -0.57 -6.93 7.88
N ASN A 84 -0.77 -7.27 6.61
CA ASN A 84 -1.88 -8.11 6.18
C ASN A 84 -1.78 -9.56 6.71
N ALA A 85 -0.59 -10.15 6.71
CA ALA A 85 -0.37 -11.49 7.28
C ALA A 85 -0.61 -11.51 8.80
N GLU A 86 -0.13 -10.50 9.53
CA GLU A 86 -0.36 -10.38 10.98
C GLU A 86 -1.85 -10.27 11.34
N SER A 87 -2.63 -9.48 10.58
CA SER A 87 -4.07 -9.37 10.78
C SER A 87 -4.80 -10.69 10.54
N THR A 88 -4.44 -11.41 9.47
CA THR A 88 -5.02 -12.72 9.13
C THR A 88 -4.70 -13.76 10.20
N ILE A 89 -3.47 -13.77 10.71
CA ILE A 89 -3.05 -14.65 11.80
C ILE A 89 -3.88 -14.35 13.06
N LYS A 90 -4.03 -13.08 13.44
CA LYS A 90 -4.85 -12.68 14.60
C LYS A 90 -6.31 -13.13 14.48
N ASP A 91 -6.90 -12.99 13.31
CA ASP A 91 -8.28 -13.44 13.05
C ASP A 91 -8.44 -14.96 13.14
N LEU A 92 -7.46 -15.71 12.63
CA LEU A 92 -7.44 -17.17 12.76
C LEU A 92 -7.29 -17.60 14.22
N PHE A 93 -6.40 -16.96 14.99
CA PHE A 93 -6.26 -17.21 16.43
C PHE A 93 -7.54 -16.90 17.20
N GLY A 94 -8.21 -15.78 16.90
CA GLY A 94 -9.49 -15.41 17.51
C GLY A 94 -10.58 -16.46 17.28
N LYS A 95 -10.72 -16.95 16.04
CA LYS A 95 -11.68 -18.02 15.69
C LYS A 95 -11.37 -19.35 16.40
N VAL A 96 -10.10 -19.70 16.54
CA VAL A 96 -9.69 -20.91 17.29
C VAL A 96 -10.04 -20.78 18.78
N GLN A 97 -9.78 -19.64 19.40
CA GLN A 97 -10.15 -19.40 20.80
C GLN A 97 -11.67 -19.41 21.03
N GLU A 98 -12.44 -18.83 20.11
CA GLU A 98 -13.91 -18.83 20.17
C GLU A 98 -14.47 -20.26 20.11
N ASN A 99 -13.97 -21.09 19.19
CA ASN A 99 -14.38 -22.49 19.06
C ASN A 99 -14.01 -23.33 20.30
N LEU A 100 -12.83 -23.11 20.88
CA LEU A 100 -12.41 -23.80 22.11
C LEU A 100 -13.24 -23.37 23.33
N ARG A 101 -13.69 -22.11 23.38
CA ARG A 101 -14.56 -21.61 24.45
C ARG A 101 -16.01 -22.08 24.28
N GLY A 102 -16.50 -22.23 23.05
CA GLY A 102 -17.84 -22.72 22.73
C GLY A 102 -18.04 -24.23 22.95
N ALA A 103 -16.98 -25.04 22.87
CA ALA A 103 -17.03 -26.48 23.14
C ALA A 103 -17.03 -26.84 24.65
N GLY A 104 -16.90 -25.85 25.54
CA GLY A 104 -16.71 -26.06 26.99
C GLY A 104 -17.97 -26.04 27.87
N HIS A 105 -19.19 -25.88 27.34
CA HIS A 105 -20.43 -25.82 28.12
C HIS A 105 -21.53 -26.74 27.54
N LYS A 106 -21.30 -28.04 27.55
CA LYS A 106 -22.35 -29.08 27.67
C LYS A 106 -21.81 -30.26 28.47
N GLY A 107 -21.36 -30.00 29.69
CA GLY A 107 -20.93 -31.00 30.64
C GLY A 107 -21.71 -30.86 31.93
N GLY A 108 -22.91 -31.44 31.99
CA GLY A 108 -23.63 -31.61 33.24
C GLY A 108 -25.10 -31.21 33.16
N GLU A 109 -25.93 -32.09 32.60
CA GLU A 109 -27.32 -32.32 33.04
C GLU A 109 -27.84 -33.53 32.26
N ASP A 110 -27.68 -34.70 32.85
CA ASP A 110 -28.67 -35.81 32.89
C ASP A 110 -27.94 -37.12 33.18
N ARG A 111 -27.88 -37.46 34.48
CA ARG A 111 -27.98 -38.85 34.90
C ARG A 111 -28.32 -38.96 36.39
N LEU A 112 -29.50 -39.56 36.59
CA LEU A 112 -30.06 -40.22 37.78
C LEU A 112 -30.90 -39.35 38.72
#